data_AF-A0A6N6KR92-F1
#
_entry.id   AF-A0A6N6KR92-F1
#
_cell.length_a   1.000
_cell.length_b   1.000
_cell.length_c   1.000
_cell.angle_alpha   90.00
_cell.angle_beta   90.00
_cell.angle_gamma   90.00
#
_symmetry.space_group_name_H-M   'P 1'
#
loop_
_entity.id
_entity.type
_entity.pdbx_description
1 polymer ?
#
loop_
_entity_poly.entity_id
_entity_poly.type
_entity_poly.pdbx_seq_one_letter_code
_entity_poly.pdbx_strand_id
1 'polypeptide(L)' 'CSLENYTLGIFSRWGELLFETNEPGQGWNGKMQSESLPAGVYVYQISVHFVDLPQKVKSGSITLVR' A
#
# COMPACT_ATOMS: atom_id res chain seq x y z
N CYS A 1 -13.38 5.71 -18.26
CA CYS A 1 -12.33 5.04 -17.48
C CYS A 1 -12.87 4.71 -16.10
N SER A 2 -13.52 3.56 -15.94
CA SER A 2 -13.94 3.03 -14.64
C SER A 2 -12.75 2.31 -13.99
N LEU A 3 -12.48 2.62 -12.72
CA LEU A 3 -11.55 1.85 -11.90
C LEU A 3 -12.22 0.52 -11.58
N GLU A 4 -11.53 -0.58 -11.89
CA GLU A 4 -12.07 -1.93 -11.77
C GLU A 4 -11.55 -2.62 -10.52
N ASN A 5 -10.23 -2.56 -10.30
CA ASN A 5 -9.60 -3.02 -9.07
C ASN A 5 -8.53 -2.03 -8.61
N TYR A 6 -8.46 -1.83 -7.30
CA TYR A 6 -7.40 -1.11 -6.62
C TYR A 6 -6.96 -1.97 -5.44
N THR A 7 -5.66 -2.09 -5.25
CA THR A 7 -5.07 -2.78 -4.11
C THR A 7 -3.83 -2.01 -3.67
N LEU A 8 -3.82 -1.53 -2.44
CA LEU A 8 -2.67 -0.96 -1.77
C LEU A 8 -2.20 -1.94 -0.70
N GLY A 9 -1.00 -2.48 -0.86
CA GLY A 9 -0.31 -3.26 0.16
C GLY A 9 0.87 -2.49 0.74
N ILE A 10 1.04 -2.58 2.05
CA ILE A 10 2.23 -2.12 2.77
C ILE A 10 2.93 -3.33 3.33
N PHE A 11 4.23 -3.39 3.08
CA PHE A 11 5.09 -4.48 3.44
C PHE A 11 6.20 -3.99 4.37
N SER A 12 6.61 -4.86 5.29
CA SER A 12 7.84 -4.67 6.06
C SER A 12 9.05 -4.78 5.14
N ARG A 13 10.23 -4.36 5.62
CA ARG A 13 11.51 -4.54 4.92
C ARG A 13 11.82 -6.00 4.57
N TRP A 14 11.14 -6.95 5.20
CA TRP A 14 11.32 -8.39 5.02
C TRP A 14 10.27 -9.01 4.07
N GLY A 15 9.36 -8.20 3.53
CA GLY A 15 8.28 -8.67 2.64
C GLY A 15 7.03 -9.15 3.36
N GLU A 16 6.92 -8.94 4.67
CA GLU A 16 5.71 -9.26 5.43
C GLU A 16 4.61 -8.23 5.15
N LEU A 17 3.40 -8.66 4.80
CA LEU A 17 2.26 -7.78 4.58
C LEU A 17 1.75 -7.23 5.92
N LEU A 18 1.90 -5.93 6.14
CA LEU A 18 1.50 -5.24 7.36
C LEU A 18 0.12 -4.59 7.23
N PHE A 19 -0.25 -4.18 6.02
CA PHE A 19 -1.53 -3.53 5.74
C PHE A 19 -1.93 -3.79 4.28
N GLU A 20 -3.22 -4.01 4.04
CA GLU A 20 -3.79 -4.09 2.69
C GLU A 20 -5.14 -3.35 2.68
N THR A 21 -5.42 -2.63 1.60
CA THR A 21 -6.75 -2.05 1.35
C THR A 21 -7.07 -2.04 -0.14
N ASN A 22 -8.35 -2.18 -0.45
CA ASN A 22 -8.88 -2.07 -1.80
C ASN A 22 -9.64 -0.75 -2.03
N GLU A 23 -9.70 0.13 -1.03
CA GLU A 23 -10.38 1.42 -1.15
C GLU A 23 -9.42 2.50 -1.67
N PRO A 24 -9.66 3.04 -2.89
CA PRO A 24 -8.89 4.17 -3.38
C PRO A 24 -9.16 5.40 -2.51
N GLY A 25 -8.11 5.93 -1.88
CA GLY A 25 -8.18 7.06 -0.94
C GLY A 25 -7.95 6.66 0.52
N GLN A 26 -8.06 5.37 0.85
CA GLN A 26 -7.63 4.87 2.15
C GLN A 26 -6.11 4.70 2.14
N GLY A 27 -5.41 5.61 2.82
CA GLY A 27 -3.95 5.58 2.97
C GLY A 27 -3.52 4.84 4.22
N TRP A 28 -2.25 4.42 4.24
CA TRP A 28 -1.64 3.88 5.44
C TRP A 28 -1.15 5.01 6.36
N ASN A 29 -1.55 4.99 7.62
CA ASN A 29 -1.26 6.01 8.62
C ASN A 29 -0.10 5.62 9.58
N GLY A 30 0.70 4.61 9.23
CA GLY A 30 1.79 4.14 10.09
C GLY A 30 1.37 3.14 11.17
N LYS A 31 0.12 2.67 11.17
CA LYS A 31 -0.40 1.69 12.13
C LYS A 31 -0.72 0.35 11.45
N MET A 32 -0.49 -0.74 12.17
CA MET A 32 -0.92 -2.09 11.79
C MET A 32 -1.98 -2.56 12.77
N GLN A 33 -3.22 -2.74 12.31
CA GLN A 33 -4.34 -3.29 13.11
C GLN A 33 -4.41 -2.75 14.55
N SER A 34 -4.27 -1.42 14.71
CA SER A 34 -4.21 -0.64 15.98
C SER A 34 -2.85 -0.49 16.67
N GLU A 35 -1.84 -1.28 16.32
CA GLU A 35 -0.47 -1.14 16.82
C GLU A 35 0.33 -0.10 16.03
N SER A 36 1.10 0.72 16.75
CA SER A 36 1.99 1.71 16.12
C SER A 36 3.30 1.04 15.73
N LEU A 37 3.60 1.04 14.43
CA LEU A 37 4.82 0.44 13.93
C LEU A 37 6.04 1.30 14.28
N PRO A 38 7.23 0.69 14.47
CA PRO A 38 8.46 1.42 14.78
C PRO A 38 8.88 2.33 13.63
N ALA A 39 9.65 3.38 13.94
CA ALA A 39 10.28 4.19 12.91
C ALA A 39 11.21 3.30 12.07
N GLY A 40 11.11 3.40 10.75
CA GLY A 40 11.79 2.47 9.86
C GLY A 40 11.38 2.62 8.40
N VAL A 41 11.95 1.79 7.54
CA VAL A 41 11.62 1.75 6.11
C VAL A 41 10.60 0.65 5.86
N TYR A 42 9.54 1.02 5.18
CA TYR A 42 8.43 0.18 4.74
C TYR A 42 8.33 0.25 3.22
N VAL A 43 7.78 -0.78 2.60
CA VAL A 43 7.56 -0.81 1.16
C VAL A 43 6.08 -0.70 0.89
N TYR A 44 5.66 0.18 0.00
CA TYR A 44 4.29 0.20 -0.48
C TYR A 44 4.22 -0.35 -1.90
N GLN A 45 3.12 -1.01 -2.21
CA GLN A 45 2.79 -1.47 -3.55
C GLN A 45 1.33 -1.17 -3.82
N ILE A 46 1.06 -0.41 -4.87
CA ILE A 46 -0.26 -0.08 -5.35
C ILE A 46 -0.44 -0.78 -6.69
N SER A 47 -1.46 -1.61 -6.80
CA SER A 47 -1.89 -2.20 -8.06
C SER A 47 -3.23 -1.58 -8.46
N VAL A 48 -3.31 -1.07 -9.68
CA VAL A 48 -4.53 -0.46 -10.22
C VAL A 48 -4.87 -1.12 -11.55
N HIS A 49 -6.10 -1.62 -11.65
CA HIS A 49 -6.68 -2.17 -12.86
C HIS A 49 -7.83 -1.28 -13.31
N PHE A 50 -7.81 -0.89 -14.59
CA PHE A 50 -8.93 -0.19 -15.22
C PHE A 50 -9.47 -1.08 -16.35
N VAL A 51 -10.76 -0.98 -16.63
CA VAL A 51 -11.45 -1.79 -17.64
C VAL A 51 -10.76 -1.75 -19.01
N ASP A 52 -10.21 -0.58 -19.39
CA ASP A 52 -9.64 -0.34 -20.71
C ASP A 52 -8.12 -0.12 -20.72
N LEU A 53 -7.44 -0.28 -19.57
CA LEU A 53 -5.99 -0.04 -19.48
C LEU A 53 -5.28 -1.24 -18.87
N PRO A 54 -4.01 -1.49 -19.28
CA PRO A 54 -3.20 -2.49 -18.63
C PRO A 54 -3.03 -2.18 -17.14
N GLN A 55 -2.93 -3.24 -16.34
CA GLN A 55 -2.63 -3.16 -14.92
C GLN A 55 -1.41 -2.27 -14.68
N LYS A 56 -1.57 -1.26 -13.84
CA LYS A 56 -0.47 -0.41 -13.39
C LYS A 56 -0.09 -0.80 -11.97
N VAL A 57 1.15 -1.22 -11.79
CA VAL A 57 1.74 -1.46 -10.48
C VAL A 57 2.72 -0.33 -10.18
N LYS A 58 2.58 0.27 -9.01
CA LYS A 58 3.46 1.31 -8.49
C LYS A 58 3.95 0.87 -7.13
N SER A 59 5.27 0.70 -7.01
CA SER A 59 5.91 0.35 -5.75
C SER A 59 6.96 1.38 -5.37
N GLY A 60 7.28 1.44 -4.08
CA GLY A 60 8.35 2.29 -3.56
C GLY A 60 8.57 2.07 -2.07
N SER A 61 9.56 2.76 -1.51
CA SER A 61 9.81 2.76 -0.08
C SER A 61 9.22 4.01 0.58
N ILE A 62 8.76 3.85 1.82
CA ILE A 62 8.29 4.91 2.71
C ILE A 62 9.12 4.81 3.97
N THR A 63 9.67 5.93 4.42
CA THR A 63 10.33 6.02 5.73
C THR A 63 9.33 6.57 6.72
N LEU A 64 8.97 5.76 7.72
CA LEU A 64 8.18 6.21 8.86
C LEU A 64 9.12 6.93 9.82
N VAL A 65 8.94 8.24 9.95
CA VAL A 65 9.64 9.11 10.91
C VAL A 65 8.71 9.43 12.10
N ARG A 66 9.29 9.68 13.27
CA ARG A 66 8.58 10.14 14.47
C ARG A 66 9.04 11.53 14.87
#